data_AF-A0A7X5HY74-F1
#
_entry.id   AF-A0A7X5HY74-F1
#
_cell.length_a   1.000
_cell.length_b   1.000
_cell.length_c   1.000
_cell.angle_alpha   90.00
_cell.angle_beta   90.00
_cell.angle_gamma   90.00
#
_symmetry.space_group_name_H-M   'P 1'
#
loop_
_entity.id
_entity.type
_entity.pdbx_description
1 polymer ?
#
loop_
_entity_poly.entity_id
_entity_poly.type
_entity_poly.pdbx_seq_one_letter_code
_entity_poly.pdbx_strand_id
1 'polypeptide(L)' 'CGEHGGDPSTIEFCHNIGLDYVSCSPFRVPIARLAAAQAAIKAKK' A
#
# COMPACT_ATOMS: atom_id res chain seq x y z
N CYS A 1 -1.18 5.13 -8.48
CA CYS A 1 -1.50 4.16 -9.56
C CYS A 1 -0.19 3.70 -10.22
N GLY A 2 -0.24 2.72 -11.11
CA GLY A 2 0.95 2.20 -11.79
C GLY A 2 1.69 1.12 -10.99
N GLU A 3 2.90 0.78 -11.42
CA GLU A 3 3.64 -0.36 -10.86
C GLU A 3 3.96 -0.21 -9.37
N HIS A 4 4.27 1.01 -8.94
CA HIS A 4 4.53 1.35 -7.54
C HIS A 4 3.33 1.12 -6.63
N GLY A 5 2.10 1.15 -7.17
CA GLY A 5 0.89 0.91 -6.37
C GLY A 5 0.75 -0.54 -5.87
N GLY A 6 1.62 -1.45 -6.31
CA GLY A 6 1.70 -2.83 -5.84
C GLY A 6 3.04 -3.18 -5.17
N ASP A 7 3.90 -2.19 -4.94
CA ASP A 7 5.16 -2.37 -4.21
C ASP A 7 4.94 -2.08 -2.70
N PRO A 8 5.23 -3.03 -1.78
CA PRO A 8 4.95 -2.85 -0.36
C PRO A 8 5.63 -1.63 0.28
N SER A 9 6.87 -1.32 -0.10
CA SER A 9 7.61 -0.18 0.47
C SER A 9 6.99 1.15 0.04
N THR A 10 6.54 1.23 -1.20
CA THR A 10 5.85 2.40 -1.74
C THR A 10 4.46 2.54 -1.10
N ILE A 11 3.75 1.45 -0.85
CA ILE A 11 2.44 1.49 -0.18
C ILE A 11 2.57 2.01 1.26
N GLU A 12 3.60 1.59 1.98
CA GLU A 12 3.90 2.12 3.31
C GLU A 12 4.23 3.62 3.26
N PHE A 13 5.04 4.05 2.29
CA PHE A 13 5.29 5.47 2.06
C PHE A 13 3.99 6.24 1.77
N CYS A 14 3.15 5.75 0.84
CA CYS A 14 1.87 6.36 0.49
C CYS A 14 0.94 6.47 1.71
N HIS A 15 0.88 5.45 2.56
CA HIS A 15 0.13 5.49 3.81
C HIS A 15 0.65 6.59 4.74
N ASN A 16 1.97 6.68 4.92
CA ASN A 16 2.59 7.65 5.82
C ASN A 16 2.42 9.11 5.38
N ILE A 17 2.31 9.36 4.07
CA ILE A 17 2.01 10.70 3.52
C ILE A 17 0.50 10.99 3.40
N GLY A 18 -0.35 10.08 3.89
CA GLY A 18 -1.80 10.29 4.00
C GLY A 18 -2.59 10.07 2.72
N LEU A 19 -2.11 9.25 1.78
CA LEU A 19 -2.94 8.85 0.63
C LEU A 19 -4.07 7.90 1.07
N ASP A 20 -5.26 8.13 0.54
CA ASP A 20 -6.45 7.33 0.86
C ASP A 20 -6.50 5.99 0.10
N TYR A 21 -5.80 5.89 -1.03
CA TYR A 21 -5.84 4.70 -1.88
C TYR A 21 -4.58 4.48 -2.72
N VAL A 22 -4.39 3.23 -3.14
CA VAL A 22 -3.41 2.83 -4.16
C VAL A 22 -4.12 2.06 -5.26
N SER A 23 -3.52 2.01 -6.45
CA SER A 23 -4.06 1.31 -7.62
C SER A 23 -2.94 0.60 -8.35
N CYS A 24 -3.13 -0.69 -8.63
CA CYS A 24 -2.16 -1.59 -9.24
C CYS A 24 -2.87 -2.62 -10.14
N SER A 25 -2.09 -3.45 -10.86
CA SER A 25 -2.63 -4.52 -11.70
C SER A 25 -3.43 -5.54 -10.88
N PRO A 26 -4.43 -6.23 -11.46
CA PRO A 26 -5.30 -7.15 -10.73
C PRO A 26 -4.55 -8.19 -9.88
N PHE A 27 -3.45 -8.73 -10.42
CA PHE A 27 -2.62 -9.72 -9.73
C PHE A 27 -1.84 -9.16 -8.53
N ARG A 28 -1.60 -7.84 -8.48
CA ARG A 28 -0.94 -7.18 -7.35
C ARG A 28 -1.92 -6.68 -6.28
N VAL A 29 -3.23 -6.71 -6.53
CA VAL A 29 -4.25 -6.28 -5.55
C VAL A 29 -4.13 -7.02 -4.21
N PRO A 30 -3.95 -8.36 -4.15
CA PRO A 30 -3.76 -9.05 -2.87
C PRO A 30 -2.51 -8.59 -2.11
N ILE A 31 -1.40 -8.36 -2.81
CA ILE A 31 -0.15 -7.83 -2.24
C ILE A 31 -0.38 -6.43 -1.68
N ALA A 32 -1.05 -5.57 -2.46
CA ALA A 32 -1.31 -4.20 -2.06
C ALA A 32 -2.21 -4.11 -0.82
N ARG A 33 -3.21 -4.98 -0.71
CA ARG A 33 -4.08 -5.08 0.47
C ARG A 33 -3.31 -5.52 1.71
N LEU A 34 -2.45 -6.52 1.60
CA LEU A 34 -1.63 -6.99 2.72
C LEU A 34 -0.65 -5.91 3.18
N ALA A 35 0.05 -5.26 2.25
CA ALA A 35 0.98 -4.18 2.57
C ALA A 35 0.28 -2.98 3.23
N ALA A 36 -0.90 -2.58 2.73
CA ALA A 36 -1.69 -1.51 3.34
C ALA A 36 -2.12 -1.85 4.78
N ALA A 37 -2.52 -3.11 5.04
CA ALA A 37 -2.84 -3.56 6.39
C ALA A 37 -1.62 -3.53 7.31
N GLN A 38 -0.46 -3.97 6.83
CA GLN A 38 0.80 -3.92 7.59
C GLN A 38 1.21 -2.48 7.93
N ALA A 39 1.12 -1.56 6.97
CA ALA A 39 1.41 -0.15 7.17
C ALA A 39 0.49 0.47 8.25
N ALA A 40 -0.82 0.21 8.16
CA ALA A 40 -1.78 0.69 9.16
C ALA A 40 -1.55 0.12 10.57
N ILE A 41 -1.12 -1.14 10.68
CA ILE A 41 -0.78 -1.75 11.98
C ILE A 41 0.50 -1.13 12.56
N LYS A 42 1.53 -0.91 11.74
CA LYS A 42 2.77 -0.24 12.17
C LYS A 42 2.51 1.19 12.64
N ALA A 43 1.67 1.95 11.93
CA ALA A 43 1.34 3.34 12.28
C ALA A 43 0.50 3.48 13.56
N LYS A 44 -0.16 2.40 14.02
CA LYS A 44 -0.94 2.37 15.27
C LYS A 44 -0.13 2.01 16.51
N LYS A 45 1.15 1.64 16.36
CA LYS A 45 2.07 1.48 17.50
C LYS A 45 2.65 2.83 17.91
#